data_AF-A0A9D2T7M3-F1
#
_entry.id   AF-A0A9D2T7M3-F1
#
_cell.length_a   1.000
_cell.length_b   1.000
_cell.length_c   1.000
_cell.angle_alpha   90.00
_cell.angle_beta   90.00
_cell.angle_gamma   90.00
#
_symmetry.space_group_name_H-M   'P 1'
#
loop_
_entity.id
_entity.type
_entity.pdbx_description
1 polymer ?
#
loop_
_entity_poly.entity_id
_entity_poly.type
_entity_poly.pdbx_seq_one_letter_code
_entity_poly.pdbx_strand_id
1 'polypeptide(L)'
;MKNGEQDIERILADLAEECLELGKKERPEKRWLEQMYDRFRAANGNMGKGAADALLYRRMYGAEPAKPSDTLKIRYWRTGRHLPVSREQCGRLGKALELSGEESVFLIQGCCDRCDRVFEAGEEDAEYRERLALLEELKREYLEKVHPALQRQLYHSGTDLSRSLRHLYYTDAGSYLHFRETENRGSVGRHISSINYTSEFGRQMKLYGEIPRKTMIRHLLIFASPFVNEKRVSAWLKRLGYLGLDKDHTQTDGSCLDRLLLGYLRLYEECCTGKEPEECRIWLRRSSRFLDGYLEERKNASLRLFYFKALKYWEEAE
;
A
#
# COMPACT_ATOMS: atom_id res chain seq x y z
N MET A 1 -21.71 5.88 -27.14
CA MET A 1 -20.55 5.39 -26.35
C MET A 1 -19.59 6.50 -25.93
N LYS A 2 -19.20 7.48 -26.77
CA LYS A 2 -18.25 8.56 -26.38
C LYS A 2 -18.69 9.40 -25.17
N ASN A 3 -19.98 9.70 -25.01
CA ASN A 3 -20.46 10.52 -23.87
C ASN A 3 -20.38 9.82 -22.51
N GLY A 4 -20.40 8.47 -22.45
CA GLY A 4 -20.32 7.74 -21.19
C GLY A 4 -18.88 7.52 -20.69
N GLU A 5 -17.93 7.42 -21.62
CA GLU A 5 -16.50 7.27 -21.29
C GLU A 5 -15.91 8.58 -20.74
N GLN A 6 -16.28 9.72 -21.35
CA GLN A 6 -15.92 11.06 -20.84
C GLN A 6 -16.51 11.37 -19.46
N ASP A 7 -17.66 10.78 -19.14
CA ASP A 7 -18.31 10.97 -17.83
C ASP A 7 -17.58 10.19 -16.72
N ILE A 8 -17.15 8.95 -17.01
CA ILE A 8 -16.34 8.13 -16.09
C ILE A 8 -14.98 8.77 -15.81
N GLU A 9 -14.29 9.23 -16.85
CA GLU A 9 -13.01 9.91 -16.70
C GLU A 9 -13.14 11.17 -15.83
N ARG A 10 -14.20 11.96 -16.02
CA ARG A 10 -14.49 13.13 -15.19
C ARG A 10 -14.74 12.73 -13.73
N ILE A 11 -15.58 11.72 -13.48
CA ILE A 11 -15.84 11.22 -12.11
C ILE A 11 -14.55 10.78 -11.42
N LEU A 12 -13.67 10.06 -12.14
CA LEU A 12 -12.38 9.62 -11.61
C LEU A 12 -11.43 10.79 -11.33
N ALA A 13 -11.40 11.79 -12.21
CA ALA A 13 -10.62 13.01 -12.03
C ALA A 13 -11.11 13.80 -10.80
N ASP A 14 -12.41 14.00 -10.65
CA ASP A 14 -13.02 14.70 -9.51
C ASP A 14 -12.71 13.97 -8.19
N LEU A 15 -12.83 12.63 -8.18
CA LEU A 15 -12.46 11.81 -7.02
C LEU A 15 -10.96 11.94 -6.67
N ALA A 16 -10.09 11.97 -7.68
CA ALA A 16 -8.66 12.17 -7.48
C ALA A 16 -8.35 13.55 -6.90
N GLU A 17 -8.96 14.62 -7.43
CA GLU A 17 -8.82 15.99 -6.90
C GLU A 17 -9.26 16.09 -5.44
N GLU A 18 -10.42 15.51 -5.11
CA GLU A 18 -10.90 15.48 -3.74
C GLU A 18 -9.88 14.84 -2.81
N CYS A 19 -9.31 13.69 -3.21
CA CYS A 19 -8.30 12.99 -2.42
C CYS A 19 -6.99 13.79 -2.29
N LEU A 20 -6.59 14.52 -3.34
CA LEU A 20 -5.42 15.40 -3.30
C LEU A 20 -5.61 16.57 -2.35
N GLU A 21 -6.78 17.22 -2.37
CA GLU A 21 -7.09 18.31 -1.44
C GLU A 21 -7.24 17.84 0.00
N LEU A 22 -7.86 16.67 0.21
CA LEU A 22 -7.93 16.05 1.53
C LEU A 22 -6.55 15.67 2.07
N GLY A 23 -5.64 15.18 1.22
CA GLY A 23 -4.27 14.84 1.62
C GLY A 23 -3.43 16.03 2.09
N LYS A 24 -3.86 17.28 1.80
CA LYS A 24 -3.24 18.50 2.32
C LYS A 24 -3.72 18.85 3.74
N LYS A 25 -4.82 18.24 4.20
CA LYS A 25 -5.39 18.49 5.53
C LYS A 25 -4.65 17.69 6.59
N GLU A 26 -4.91 18.04 7.83
CA GLU A 26 -4.39 17.30 8.97
C GLU A 26 -4.92 15.86 9.00
N ARG A 27 -4.00 14.90 9.18
CA ARG A 27 -4.31 13.47 9.29
C ARG A 27 -5.15 13.17 10.54
N PRO A 28 -6.24 12.40 10.44
CA PRO A 28 -7.00 11.95 11.62
C PRO A 28 -6.14 11.20 12.63
N GLU A 29 -5.18 10.40 12.18
CA GLU A 29 -4.25 9.63 13.00
C GLU A 29 -3.34 10.54 13.84
N LYS A 30 -3.04 11.76 13.36
CA LYS A 30 -2.30 12.75 14.16
C LYS A 30 -3.10 13.16 15.40
N ARG A 31 -4.41 13.40 15.26
CA ARG A 31 -5.26 13.77 16.40
C ARG A 31 -5.31 12.67 17.45
N TRP A 32 -5.36 11.41 17.00
CA TRP A 32 -5.25 10.27 17.91
C TRP A 32 -3.90 10.25 18.65
N LEU A 33 -2.79 10.45 17.93
CA LEU A 33 -1.46 10.56 18.55
C LEU A 33 -1.41 11.70 19.58
N GLU A 34 -1.93 12.88 19.27
CA GLU A 34 -2.00 14.00 20.21
C GLU A 34 -2.76 13.64 21.49
N GLN A 35 -3.89 12.93 21.38
CA GLN A 35 -4.66 12.44 22.53
C GLN A 35 -3.84 11.46 23.38
N MET A 36 -3.10 10.53 22.76
CA MET A 36 -2.23 9.59 23.47
C MET A 36 -1.12 10.32 24.23
N TYR A 37 -0.51 11.33 23.62
CA TYR A 37 0.50 12.17 24.27
C TYR A 37 -0.09 12.99 25.43
N ASP A 38 -1.28 13.57 25.28
CA ASP A 38 -1.90 14.35 26.35
C ASP A 38 -2.34 13.46 27.52
N ARG A 39 -2.83 12.25 27.25
CA ARG A 39 -3.07 11.24 28.29
C ARG A 39 -1.79 10.90 29.05
N PHE A 40 -0.71 10.62 28.31
CA PHE A 40 0.60 10.35 28.91
C PHE A 40 1.08 11.51 29.79
N ARG A 41 0.91 12.75 29.34
CA ARG A 41 1.26 13.96 30.11
C ARG A 41 0.44 14.06 31.39
N ALA A 42 -0.87 13.83 31.32
CA ALA A 42 -1.76 13.89 32.47
C ALA A 42 -1.38 12.84 33.52
N ALA A 43 -1.13 11.59 33.08
CA ALA A 43 -0.71 10.49 33.95
C ALA A 43 0.64 10.75 34.66
N ASN A 44 1.49 11.62 34.11
CA ASN A 44 2.80 11.95 34.67
C ASN A 44 2.83 13.34 35.34
N GLY A 45 1.69 13.82 35.86
CA GLY A 45 1.62 15.07 36.63
C GLY A 45 1.45 16.33 35.78
N ASN A 46 0.72 16.24 34.68
CA ASN A 46 0.44 17.36 33.76
C ASN A 46 1.70 18.06 33.23
N MET A 47 2.73 17.27 32.90
CA MET A 47 4.03 17.80 32.47
C MET A 47 3.91 18.71 31.24
N GLY A 48 4.81 19.69 31.12
CA GLY A 48 4.99 20.44 29.88
C GLY A 48 5.48 19.56 28.72
N LYS A 49 5.17 19.95 27.47
CA LYS A 49 5.48 19.15 26.26
C LYS A 49 6.96 18.76 26.16
N GLY A 50 7.90 19.66 26.45
CA GLY A 50 9.33 19.35 26.42
C GLY A 50 9.78 18.36 27.49
N ALA A 51 9.22 18.44 28.69
CA ALA A 51 9.51 17.50 29.77
C ALA A 51 8.94 16.11 29.47
N ALA A 52 7.77 16.05 28.84
CA ALA A 52 7.19 14.80 28.34
C ALA A 52 8.03 14.18 27.21
N ASP A 53 8.49 14.99 26.25
CA ASP A 53 9.39 14.54 25.16
C ASP A 53 10.69 13.93 25.76
N ALA A 54 11.26 14.54 26.80
CA ALA A 54 12.44 14.01 27.52
C ALA A 54 12.15 12.72 28.30
N LEU A 55 11.00 12.63 28.98
CA LEU A 55 10.61 11.39 29.68
C LEU A 55 10.39 10.22 28.70
N LEU A 56 9.75 10.48 27.56
CA LEU A 56 9.60 9.48 26.51
C LEU A 56 10.95 9.03 25.98
N TYR A 57 11.89 9.95 25.75
CA TYR A 57 13.25 9.59 25.33
C TYR A 57 13.90 8.61 26.31
N ARG A 58 13.83 8.91 27.61
CA ARG A 58 14.38 8.04 28.66
C ARG A 58 13.76 6.65 28.65
N ARG A 59 12.44 6.58 28.51
CA ARG A 59 11.72 5.30 28.46
C ARG A 59 12.04 4.50 27.20
N MET A 60 12.26 5.17 26.07
CA MET A 60 12.56 4.52 24.79
C MET A 60 14.02 4.05 24.67
N TYR A 61 14.96 4.77 25.28
CA TYR A 61 16.40 4.57 25.06
C TYR A 61 17.20 4.23 26.32
N GLY A 62 16.59 4.32 27.51
CA GLY A 62 17.26 4.04 28.78
C GLY A 62 18.33 5.06 29.18
N ALA A 63 18.34 6.24 28.55
CA ALA A 63 19.34 7.29 28.77
C ALA A 63 18.70 8.67 28.83
N GLU A 64 19.33 9.60 29.55
CA GLU A 64 18.96 11.02 29.56
C GLU A 64 19.30 11.68 28.21
N PRO A 65 18.44 12.59 27.69
CA PRO A 65 18.77 13.34 26.49
C PRO A 65 19.93 14.32 26.77
N ALA A 66 21.03 14.19 26.04
CA ALA A 66 22.23 15.01 26.23
C ALA A 66 22.17 16.33 25.45
N LYS A 67 21.42 16.36 24.35
CA LYS A 67 21.27 17.53 23.47
C LYS A 67 19.83 17.68 22.97
N PRO A 68 19.40 18.90 22.57
CA PRO A 68 18.03 19.12 22.09
C PRO A 68 17.62 18.24 20.90
N SER A 69 18.57 17.84 20.05
CA SER A 69 18.29 16.97 18.91
C SER A 69 17.91 15.54 19.28
N ASP A 70 18.19 15.09 20.50
CA ASP A 70 17.85 13.75 20.98
C ASP A 70 16.33 13.56 21.10
N THR A 71 15.62 14.61 21.53
CA THR A 71 14.15 14.61 21.66
C THR A 71 13.43 15.08 20.40
N LEU A 72 14.16 15.53 19.38
CA LEU A 72 13.58 16.14 18.18
C LEU A 72 12.67 15.18 17.41
N LYS A 73 13.05 13.89 17.31
CA LYS A 73 12.23 12.88 16.65
C LYS A 73 10.90 12.66 17.37
N ILE A 74 10.92 12.61 18.71
CA ILE A 74 9.72 12.46 19.54
C ILE A 74 8.80 13.66 19.35
N ARG A 75 9.36 14.88 19.38
CA ARG A 75 8.62 16.11 19.06
C ARG A 75 7.97 16.02 17.67
N TYR A 76 8.69 15.56 16.66
CA TYR A 76 8.16 15.42 15.30
C TYR A 76 7.06 14.39 15.18
N TRP A 77 7.15 13.27 15.91
CA TRP A 77 6.08 12.27 16.00
C TRP A 77 4.84 12.85 16.69
N ARG A 78 5.02 13.54 17.82
CA ARG A 78 3.93 14.22 18.54
C ARG A 78 3.23 15.25 17.67
N THR A 79 3.95 16.02 16.86
CA THR A 79 3.36 17.03 15.97
C THR A 79 2.89 16.47 14.63
N GLY A 80 3.01 15.16 14.39
CA GLY A 80 2.66 14.51 13.13
C GLY A 80 3.50 14.95 11.93
N ARG A 81 4.67 15.59 12.15
CA ARG A 81 5.57 16.03 11.07
C ARG A 81 6.27 14.83 10.42
N HIS A 82 6.59 13.84 11.24
CA HIS A 82 7.10 12.54 10.80
C HIS A 82 6.42 11.46 11.64
N LEU A 83 6.55 10.21 11.20
CA LEU A 83 6.18 9.04 11.99
C LEU A 83 7.40 8.17 12.28
N PRO A 84 7.31 7.24 13.24
CA PRO A 84 8.31 6.20 13.41
C PRO A 84 8.61 5.48 12.09
N VAL A 85 9.89 5.41 11.72
CA VAL A 85 10.30 4.86 10.41
C VAL A 85 10.47 3.34 10.44
N SER A 86 10.48 2.73 11.62
CA SER A 86 10.58 1.28 11.79
C SER A 86 9.57 0.75 12.82
N ARG A 87 9.25 -0.53 12.69
CA ARG A 87 8.44 -1.27 13.67
C ARG A 87 9.03 -1.21 15.07
N GLU A 88 10.35 -1.31 15.18
CA GLU A 88 11.06 -1.18 16.45
C GLU A 88 10.81 0.19 17.10
N GLN A 89 10.87 1.28 16.32
CA GLN A 89 10.54 2.61 16.84
C GLN A 89 9.07 2.71 17.24
N CYS A 90 8.15 2.10 16.48
CA CYS A 90 6.73 2.03 16.86
C CYS A 90 6.56 1.32 18.21
N GLY A 91 7.20 0.16 18.40
CA GLY A 91 7.13 -0.63 19.63
C GLY A 91 7.71 0.11 20.83
N ARG A 92 8.90 0.73 20.67
CA ARG A 92 9.51 1.55 21.73
C ARG A 92 8.62 2.75 22.09
N LEU A 93 8.07 3.45 21.10
CA LEU A 93 7.18 4.58 21.32
C LEU A 93 5.89 4.15 22.01
N GLY A 94 5.25 3.08 21.54
CA GLY A 94 4.02 2.56 22.12
C GLY A 94 4.21 2.13 23.58
N LYS A 95 5.31 1.42 23.87
CA LYS A 95 5.67 1.06 25.26
C LYS A 95 5.94 2.30 26.11
N ALA A 96 6.67 3.29 25.59
CA ALA A 96 6.98 4.51 26.33
C ALA A 96 5.73 5.34 26.66
N LEU A 97 4.76 5.38 25.74
CA LEU A 97 3.45 6.01 25.89
C LEU A 97 2.46 5.20 26.73
N GLU A 98 2.84 4.00 27.19
CA GLU A 98 1.95 3.09 27.94
C GLU A 98 0.67 2.76 27.17
N LEU A 99 0.80 2.53 25.85
CA LEU A 99 -0.32 2.12 25.03
C LEU A 99 -0.81 0.73 25.43
N SER A 100 -2.13 0.55 25.42
CA SER A 100 -2.76 -0.77 25.50
C SER A 100 -2.44 -1.63 24.27
N GLY A 101 -2.85 -2.90 24.29
CA GLY A 101 -2.69 -3.80 23.15
C GLY A 101 -3.35 -3.26 21.88
N GLU A 102 -4.62 -2.84 21.98
CA GLU A 102 -5.39 -2.29 20.86
C GLU A 102 -4.77 -0.99 20.32
N GLU A 103 -4.30 -0.11 21.21
CA GLU A 103 -3.66 1.14 20.81
C GLU A 103 -2.29 0.92 20.16
N SER A 104 -1.55 -0.09 20.61
CA SER A 104 -0.29 -0.49 19.98
C SER A 104 -0.52 -1.04 18.58
N VAL A 105 -1.59 -1.80 18.39
CA VAL A 105 -2.04 -2.28 17.07
C VAL A 105 -2.42 -1.10 16.18
N PHE A 106 -3.18 -0.13 16.69
CA PHE A 106 -3.56 1.06 15.93
C PHE A 106 -2.35 1.94 15.55
N LEU A 107 -1.36 2.11 16.45
CA LEU A 107 -0.13 2.83 16.14
C LEU A 107 0.61 2.19 14.95
N ILE A 108 0.67 0.86 14.91
CA ILE A 108 1.35 0.11 13.86
C ILE A 108 0.55 0.16 12.55
N GLN A 109 -0.72 -0.26 12.58
CA GLN A 109 -1.50 -0.45 11.35
C GLN A 109 -2.16 0.83 10.87
N GLY A 110 -2.75 1.62 11.77
CA GLY A 110 -3.44 2.88 11.44
C GLY A 110 -2.46 4.01 11.21
N CYS A 111 -1.69 4.39 12.23
CA CYS A 111 -0.81 5.55 12.09
C CYS A 111 0.32 5.29 11.08
N CYS A 112 0.98 4.13 11.20
CA CYS A 112 2.18 3.80 10.42
C CYS A 112 1.90 3.01 9.14
N ASP A 113 0.64 2.67 8.83
CA ASP A 113 0.20 1.97 7.59
C ASP A 113 0.94 0.63 7.35
N ARG A 114 1.19 -0.13 8.42
CA ARG A 114 1.96 -1.39 8.42
C ARG A 114 1.09 -2.61 8.67
N CYS A 115 1.62 -3.80 8.38
CA CYS A 115 1.01 -5.03 8.87
C CYS A 115 1.17 -5.15 10.41
N ASP A 116 0.35 -5.95 11.05
CA ASP A 116 0.46 -6.30 12.46
C ASP A 116 1.77 -7.08 12.75
N ARG A 117 2.17 -7.97 11.84
CA ARG A 117 3.25 -8.93 12.02
C ARG A 117 4.17 -9.00 10.80
N VAL A 118 5.45 -9.16 11.07
CA VAL A 118 6.51 -9.40 10.08
C VAL A 118 7.02 -10.81 10.24
N PHE A 119 7.28 -11.48 9.12
CA PHE A 119 7.84 -12.84 9.07
C PHE A 119 9.26 -12.80 8.52
N GLU A 120 10.15 -13.61 9.08
CA GLU A 120 11.52 -13.79 8.61
C GLU A 120 11.72 -15.13 7.88
N ALA A 121 12.84 -15.23 7.16
CA ALA A 121 13.17 -16.45 6.43
C ALA A 121 13.39 -17.63 7.39
N GLY A 122 12.67 -18.73 7.17
CA GLY A 122 12.72 -19.93 8.02
C GLY A 122 11.65 -19.96 9.11
N GLU A 123 10.80 -18.94 9.22
CA GLU A 123 9.58 -19.04 10.04
C GLU A 123 8.60 -20.07 9.45
N GLU A 124 7.99 -20.86 10.32
CA GLU A 124 7.00 -21.88 9.95
C GLU A 124 5.85 -22.00 10.95
N ASP A 125 5.58 -20.97 11.75
CA ASP A 125 4.45 -21.03 12.68
C ASP A 125 3.09 -21.05 11.96
N ALA A 126 2.05 -21.39 12.72
CA ALA A 126 0.71 -21.58 12.19
C ALA A 126 0.17 -20.33 11.47
N GLU A 127 0.43 -19.13 12.01
CA GLU A 127 -0.05 -17.89 11.43
C GLU A 127 0.69 -17.56 10.13
N TYR A 128 2.01 -17.78 10.08
CA TYR A 128 2.77 -17.66 8.84
C TYR A 128 2.22 -18.59 7.75
N ARG A 129 2.02 -19.87 8.08
CA ARG A 129 1.50 -20.87 7.14
C ARG A 129 0.10 -20.51 6.65
N GLU A 130 -0.77 -20.01 7.53
CA GLU A 130 -2.11 -19.55 7.16
C GLU A 130 -2.04 -18.39 6.16
N ARG A 131 -1.29 -17.32 6.48
CA ARG A 131 -1.18 -16.14 5.61
C ARG A 131 -0.48 -16.46 4.28
N LEU A 132 0.48 -17.38 4.29
CA LEU A 132 1.12 -17.83 3.07
C LEU A 132 0.14 -18.64 2.20
N ALA A 133 -0.62 -19.57 2.78
CA ALA A 133 -1.64 -20.33 2.06
C ALA A 133 -2.70 -19.42 1.42
N LEU A 134 -3.04 -18.34 2.12
CA LEU A 134 -3.89 -17.29 1.60
C LEU A 134 -3.31 -16.60 0.36
N LEU A 135 -2.04 -16.21 0.40
CA LEU A 135 -1.40 -15.64 -0.77
C LEU A 135 -1.27 -16.66 -1.93
N GLU A 136 -1.02 -17.94 -1.63
CA GLU A 136 -1.01 -19.02 -2.63
C GLU A 136 -2.38 -19.21 -3.31
N GLU A 137 -3.47 -19.13 -2.55
CA GLU A 137 -4.83 -19.21 -3.10
C GLU A 137 -5.08 -18.08 -4.11
N LEU A 138 -4.73 -16.84 -3.77
CA LEU A 138 -4.85 -15.70 -4.68
C LEU A 138 -4.01 -15.87 -5.96
N LYS A 139 -2.79 -16.37 -5.82
CA LYS A 139 -1.91 -16.62 -6.96
C LYS A 139 -2.49 -17.70 -7.87
N ARG A 140 -3.02 -18.78 -7.29
CA ARG A 140 -3.68 -19.85 -8.06
C ARG A 140 -4.89 -19.32 -8.83
N GLU A 141 -5.80 -18.62 -8.16
CA GLU A 141 -6.97 -18.01 -8.80
C GLU A 141 -6.57 -17.07 -9.95
N TYR A 142 -5.50 -16.30 -9.78
CA TYR A 142 -4.98 -15.43 -10.82
C TYR A 142 -4.45 -16.21 -12.03
N LEU A 143 -3.65 -17.24 -11.79
CA LEU A 143 -3.06 -18.06 -12.86
C LEU A 143 -4.11 -18.86 -13.65
N GLU A 144 -5.17 -19.31 -12.99
CA GLU A 144 -6.32 -19.99 -13.62
C GLU A 144 -7.04 -19.07 -14.63
N LYS A 145 -7.00 -17.75 -14.43
CA LYS A 145 -7.62 -16.74 -15.32
C LYS A 145 -6.72 -16.30 -16.47
N VAL A 146 -5.49 -16.80 -16.55
CA VAL A 146 -4.57 -16.50 -17.66
C VAL A 146 -5.08 -17.17 -18.92
N HIS A 147 -5.17 -16.42 -20.03
CA HIS A 147 -5.75 -16.94 -21.27
C HIS A 147 -5.02 -18.21 -21.77
N PRO A 148 -5.73 -19.29 -22.16
CA PRO A 148 -5.11 -20.57 -22.52
C PRO A 148 -4.09 -20.51 -23.66
N ALA A 149 -4.19 -19.52 -24.56
CA ALA A 149 -3.17 -19.32 -25.61
C ALA A 149 -1.83 -18.84 -25.03
N LEU A 150 -1.87 -17.91 -24.06
CA LEU A 150 -0.67 -17.44 -23.36
C LEU A 150 -0.12 -18.53 -22.44
N GLN A 151 -0.99 -19.29 -21.78
CA GLN A 151 -0.57 -20.47 -21.00
C GLN A 151 0.18 -21.46 -21.89
N ARG A 152 -0.39 -21.84 -23.05
CA ARG A 152 0.26 -22.72 -24.01
C ARG A 152 1.61 -22.17 -24.46
N GLN A 153 1.70 -20.90 -24.83
CA GLN A 153 2.98 -20.30 -25.23
C GLN A 153 4.07 -20.44 -24.15
N LEU A 154 3.70 -20.21 -22.88
CA LEU A 154 4.61 -20.37 -21.74
C LEU A 154 4.96 -21.84 -21.47
N TYR A 155 4.01 -22.77 -21.56
CA TYR A 155 4.26 -24.21 -21.40
C TYR A 155 5.17 -24.78 -22.50
N HIS A 156 4.96 -24.39 -23.76
CA HIS A 156 5.81 -24.84 -24.88
C HIS A 156 7.25 -24.32 -24.77
N SER A 157 7.49 -23.25 -24.00
CA SER A 157 8.83 -22.77 -23.66
C SER A 157 9.52 -23.56 -22.52
N GLY A 158 8.87 -24.62 -22.00
CA GLY A 158 9.40 -25.44 -20.91
C GLY A 158 9.32 -24.77 -19.52
N THR A 159 8.56 -23.68 -19.39
CA THR A 159 8.47 -22.90 -18.16
C THR A 159 7.16 -23.21 -17.42
N ASP A 160 7.26 -23.60 -16.15
CA ASP A 160 6.11 -23.70 -15.24
C ASP A 160 5.44 -22.32 -15.06
N LEU A 161 4.11 -22.23 -15.15
CA LEU A 161 3.36 -20.98 -14.97
C LEU A 161 3.63 -20.34 -13.61
N SER A 162 3.87 -21.14 -12.57
CA SER A 162 4.24 -20.64 -11.25
C SER A 162 5.58 -19.89 -11.28
N ARG A 163 6.53 -20.37 -12.10
CA ARG A 163 7.85 -19.75 -12.34
C ARG A 163 7.74 -18.50 -13.22
N SER A 164 6.69 -18.43 -14.04
CA SER A 164 6.36 -17.27 -14.88
C SER A 164 5.52 -16.21 -14.17
N LEU A 165 5.07 -16.43 -12.93
CA LEU A 165 4.20 -15.50 -12.19
C LEU A 165 4.76 -14.08 -12.14
N ARG A 166 6.06 -13.92 -11.85
CA ARG A 166 6.72 -12.61 -11.83
C ARG A 166 6.56 -11.89 -13.17
N HIS A 167 6.73 -12.61 -14.28
CA HIS A 167 6.64 -12.03 -15.61
C HIS A 167 5.21 -11.59 -15.93
N LEU A 168 4.25 -12.49 -15.71
CA LEU A 168 2.82 -12.21 -15.87
C LEU A 168 2.38 -11.02 -15.02
N TYR A 169 2.73 -11.05 -13.74
CA TYR A 169 2.38 -10.00 -12.78
C TYR A 169 2.94 -8.63 -13.21
N TYR A 170 4.21 -8.58 -13.61
CA TYR A 170 4.84 -7.33 -14.03
C TYR A 170 4.22 -6.79 -15.33
N THR A 171 3.94 -7.66 -16.30
CA THR A 171 3.25 -7.29 -17.54
C THR A 171 1.85 -6.75 -17.25
N ASP A 172 1.09 -7.43 -16.39
CA ASP A 172 -0.25 -7.00 -16.01
C ASP A 172 -0.20 -5.68 -15.25
N ALA A 173 0.67 -5.53 -14.25
CA ALA A 173 0.84 -4.28 -13.51
C ALA A 173 1.17 -3.10 -14.45
N GLY A 174 2.06 -3.33 -15.42
CA GLY A 174 2.37 -2.33 -16.45
C GLY A 174 1.16 -1.99 -17.32
N SER A 175 0.28 -2.96 -17.64
CA SER A 175 -0.91 -2.71 -18.44
C SER A 175 -1.92 -1.74 -17.80
N TYR A 176 -1.83 -1.52 -16.48
CA TYR A 176 -2.65 -0.55 -15.74
C TYR A 176 -2.01 0.85 -15.64
N LEU A 177 -0.74 1.02 -16.05
CA LEU A 177 -0.06 2.32 -16.02
C LEU A 177 -0.27 3.10 -17.31
N HIS A 178 -0.31 4.42 -17.16
CA HIS A 178 -0.18 5.32 -18.29
C HIS A 178 1.23 5.19 -18.86
N PHE A 179 1.33 4.89 -20.16
CA PHE A 179 2.58 4.94 -20.89
C PHE A 179 2.43 5.94 -22.01
N ARG A 180 3.33 6.93 -22.07
CA ARG A 180 3.54 7.71 -23.28
C ARG A 180 4.09 6.73 -24.32
N GLU A 181 3.31 6.47 -25.38
CA GLU A 181 3.52 5.40 -26.37
C GLU A 181 4.92 5.38 -27.02
N THR A 182 5.69 6.45 -26.86
CA THR A 182 7.04 6.65 -27.41
C THR A 182 8.20 6.09 -26.58
N GLU A 183 8.01 5.61 -25.34
CA GLU A 183 9.14 5.22 -24.48
C GLU A 183 9.24 3.70 -24.23
N ASN A 184 10.03 3.05 -25.10
CA ASN A 184 10.85 1.86 -24.84
C ASN A 184 10.17 0.59 -24.29
N ARG A 185 9.59 -0.23 -25.19
CA ARG A 185 9.35 -1.67 -24.92
C ARG A 185 10.63 -2.46 -24.61
N GLY A 186 11.80 -2.00 -25.06
CA GLY A 186 13.10 -2.66 -24.86
C GLY A 186 13.72 -2.52 -23.47
N SER A 187 13.27 -1.56 -22.65
CA SER A 187 13.74 -1.38 -21.26
C SER A 187 12.93 -2.23 -20.26
N VAL A 188 11.67 -2.51 -20.58
CA VAL A 188 10.73 -3.35 -19.81
C VAL A 188 11.31 -4.75 -19.55
N GLY A 189 11.94 -5.37 -20.57
CA GLY A 189 12.56 -6.71 -20.46
C GLY A 189 13.86 -6.76 -19.65
N ARG A 190 14.57 -5.64 -19.49
CA ARG A 190 15.81 -5.55 -18.68
C ARG A 190 15.51 -5.39 -17.19
N HIS A 191 14.41 -4.71 -16.83
CA HIS A 191 14.06 -4.47 -15.42
C HIS A 191 13.34 -5.64 -14.75
N ILE A 192 12.49 -6.35 -15.49
CA ILE A 192 11.80 -7.57 -15.00
C ILE A 192 12.77 -8.69 -14.59
N SER A 193 13.96 -8.70 -15.20
CA SER A 193 15.05 -9.64 -14.94
C SER A 193 16.10 -9.08 -13.98
N SER A 194 15.95 -7.84 -13.49
CA SER A 194 16.88 -7.26 -12.53
C SER A 194 16.89 -8.04 -11.21
N ILE A 195 18.07 -8.16 -10.62
CA ILE A 195 18.27 -8.87 -9.35
C ILE A 195 17.44 -8.21 -8.23
N ASN A 196 17.39 -6.88 -8.20
CA ASN A 196 16.68 -6.12 -7.18
C ASN A 196 15.17 -6.40 -7.22
N TYR A 197 14.55 -6.29 -8.39
CA TYR A 197 13.12 -6.58 -8.53
C TYR A 197 12.81 -8.06 -8.25
N THR A 198 13.67 -8.96 -8.71
CA THR A 198 13.53 -10.41 -8.45
C THR A 198 13.53 -10.72 -6.96
N SER A 199 14.49 -10.14 -6.23
CA SER A 199 14.60 -10.31 -4.78
C SER A 199 13.39 -9.70 -4.05
N GLU A 200 12.99 -8.47 -4.42
CA GLU A 200 11.85 -7.78 -3.81
C GLU A 200 10.53 -8.53 -4.05
N PHE A 201 10.28 -8.95 -5.29
CA PHE A 201 9.09 -9.74 -5.63
C PHE A 201 9.08 -11.08 -4.91
N GLY A 202 10.22 -11.79 -4.89
CA GLY A 202 10.36 -13.05 -4.17
C GLY A 202 10.09 -12.91 -2.68
N ARG A 203 10.59 -11.82 -2.05
CA ARG A 203 10.33 -11.48 -0.65
C ARG A 203 8.83 -11.24 -0.41
N GLN A 204 8.18 -10.46 -1.26
CA GLN A 204 6.75 -10.17 -1.15
C GLN A 204 5.89 -11.41 -1.30
N MET A 205 6.22 -12.29 -2.24
CA MET A 205 5.50 -13.54 -2.48
C MET A 205 5.68 -14.60 -1.39
N LYS A 206 6.63 -14.38 -0.47
CA LYS A 206 6.86 -15.21 0.72
C LYS A 206 6.43 -14.51 2.02
N LEU A 207 5.84 -13.32 1.92
CA LEU A 207 5.43 -12.49 3.06
C LEU A 207 6.57 -12.09 4.02
N TYR A 208 7.81 -12.06 3.52
CA TYR A 208 8.97 -11.77 4.36
C TYR A 208 9.24 -10.29 4.55
N GLY A 209 9.65 -9.91 5.76
CA GLY A 209 9.94 -8.53 6.12
C GLY A 209 8.70 -7.63 6.09
N GLU A 210 8.91 -6.32 6.20
CA GLU A 210 7.82 -5.34 6.10
C GLU A 210 7.37 -5.18 4.65
N ILE A 211 6.09 -5.48 4.36
CA ILE A 211 5.48 -5.28 3.04
C ILE A 211 4.52 -4.08 3.15
N PRO A 212 4.73 -3.00 2.37
CA PRO A 212 3.84 -1.85 2.41
C PRO A 212 2.39 -2.23 2.11
N ARG A 213 1.43 -1.66 2.85
CA ARG A 213 0.00 -1.93 2.62
C ARG A 213 -0.43 -1.63 1.19
N LYS A 214 0.02 -0.51 0.61
CA LYS A 214 -0.21 -0.18 -0.81
C LYS A 214 0.28 -1.27 -1.78
N THR A 215 1.43 -1.87 -1.50
CA THR A 215 1.96 -2.99 -2.29
C THR A 215 1.05 -4.21 -2.19
N MET A 216 0.56 -4.52 -0.98
CA MET A 216 -0.38 -5.61 -0.79
C MET A 216 -1.72 -5.34 -1.49
N ILE A 217 -2.28 -4.14 -1.36
CA ILE A 217 -3.49 -3.71 -2.07
C ILE A 217 -3.35 -3.97 -3.57
N ARG A 218 -2.24 -3.54 -4.17
CA ARG A 218 -1.97 -3.76 -5.59
C ARG A 218 -1.98 -5.25 -5.96
N HIS A 219 -1.33 -6.11 -5.16
CA HIS A 219 -1.39 -7.56 -5.36
C HIS A 219 -2.83 -8.07 -5.36
N LEU A 220 -3.62 -7.64 -4.37
CA LEU A 220 -5.04 -8.02 -4.26
C LEU A 220 -5.85 -7.58 -5.47
N LEU A 221 -5.66 -6.35 -5.96
CA LEU A 221 -6.38 -5.84 -7.13
C LEU A 221 -6.03 -6.64 -8.39
N ILE A 222 -4.75 -6.89 -8.63
CA ILE A 222 -4.30 -7.64 -9.81
C ILE A 222 -4.81 -9.08 -9.77
N PHE A 223 -4.63 -9.77 -8.64
CA PHE A 223 -5.01 -11.19 -8.51
C PHE A 223 -6.53 -11.40 -8.49
N ALA A 224 -7.31 -10.44 -7.98
CA ALA A 224 -8.76 -10.54 -7.93
C ALA A 224 -9.46 -10.19 -9.26
N SER A 225 -8.81 -9.45 -10.16
CA SER A 225 -9.42 -9.03 -11.44
C SER A 225 -9.95 -10.22 -12.25
N PRO A 226 -11.15 -10.14 -12.87
CA PRO A 226 -12.10 -9.02 -12.91
C PRO A 226 -13.22 -9.07 -11.85
N PHE A 227 -13.00 -9.74 -10.72
CA PHE A 227 -14.02 -9.88 -9.67
C PHE A 227 -13.63 -9.11 -8.41
N VAL A 228 -12.96 -7.97 -8.60
CA VAL A 228 -12.48 -7.12 -7.52
C VAL A 228 -13.61 -6.26 -6.98
N ASN A 229 -13.74 -6.18 -5.65
CA ASN A 229 -14.70 -5.33 -4.96
C ASN A 229 -14.19 -4.98 -3.56
N GLU A 230 -14.84 -3.99 -2.94
CA GLU A 230 -14.48 -3.48 -1.61
C GLU A 230 -14.44 -4.60 -0.56
N LYS A 231 -15.48 -5.43 -0.49
CA LYS A 231 -15.61 -6.49 0.52
C LYS A 231 -14.46 -7.48 0.42
N ARG A 232 -14.10 -7.89 -0.80
CA ARG A 232 -12.99 -8.81 -1.06
C ARG A 232 -11.67 -8.18 -0.64
N VAL A 233 -11.36 -6.98 -1.13
CA VAL A 233 -10.08 -6.31 -0.81
C VAL A 233 -9.94 -6.10 0.71
N SER A 234 -10.96 -5.59 1.37
CA SER A 234 -10.95 -5.36 2.81
C SER A 234 -10.83 -6.64 3.64
N ALA A 235 -11.52 -7.72 3.24
CA ALA A 235 -11.42 -9.00 3.92
C ALA A 235 -10.00 -9.58 3.81
N TRP A 236 -9.41 -9.53 2.61
CA TRP A 236 -8.05 -10.02 2.37
C TRP A 236 -7.00 -9.19 3.11
N LEU A 237 -7.12 -7.86 3.13
CA LEU A 237 -6.25 -6.99 3.93
C LEU A 237 -6.25 -7.39 5.40
N LYS A 238 -7.44 -7.56 6.00
CA LYS A 238 -7.59 -7.96 7.40
C LYS A 238 -6.95 -9.31 7.69
N ARG A 239 -7.19 -10.31 6.84
CA ARG A 239 -6.59 -11.65 6.99
C ARG A 239 -5.08 -11.66 6.82
N LEU A 240 -4.54 -10.73 6.05
CA LEU A 240 -3.09 -10.54 5.88
C LEU A 240 -2.49 -9.62 6.94
N GLY A 241 -3.28 -9.17 7.92
CA GLY A 241 -2.82 -8.39 9.06
C GLY A 241 -2.74 -6.89 8.83
N TYR A 242 -3.52 -6.34 7.91
CA TYR A 242 -3.66 -4.90 7.68
C TYR A 242 -5.06 -4.42 8.10
N LEU A 243 -5.24 -3.11 8.26
CA LEU A 243 -6.58 -2.54 8.32
C LEU A 243 -7.30 -2.73 6.97
N GLY A 244 -8.60 -3.01 7.03
CA GLY A 244 -9.48 -2.97 5.86
C GLY A 244 -9.58 -1.57 5.27
N LEU A 245 -10.24 -1.43 4.12
CA LEU A 245 -10.40 -0.12 3.49
C LEU A 245 -11.30 0.78 4.35
N ASP A 246 -10.85 2.02 4.59
CA ASP A 246 -11.62 3.04 5.30
C ASP A 246 -11.43 4.40 4.61
N LYS A 247 -12.53 5.07 4.27
CA LYS A 247 -12.53 6.37 3.57
C LYS A 247 -11.87 7.50 4.36
N ASP A 248 -11.68 7.32 5.66
CA ASP A 248 -11.11 8.32 6.56
C ASP A 248 -9.65 7.97 6.96
N HIS A 249 -9.13 6.81 6.52
CA HIS A 249 -7.72 6.41 6.72
C HIS A 249 -6.78 7.24 5.84
N THR A 250 -5.62 7.62 6.41
CA THR A 250 -4.54 8.26 5.66
C THR A 250 -3.24 7.47 5.74
N GLN A 251 -2.55 7.37 4.60
CA GLN A 251 -1.21 6.77 4.57
C GLN A 251 -0.21 7.62 5.36
N THR A 252 1.01 7.10 5.56
CA THR A 252 2.04 7.79 6.35
C THR A 252 2.42 9.18 5.83
N ASP A 253 2.22 9.42 4.53
CA ASP A 253 2.46 10.70 3.85
C ASP A 253 1.21 11.60 3.79
N GLY A 254 0.10 11.18 4.40
CA GLY A 254 -1.18 11.89 4.42
C GLY A 254 -2.09 11.60 3.23
N SER A 255 -1.66 10.81 2.25
CA SER A 255 -2.51 10.51 1.09
C SER A 255 -3.75 9.68 1.48
N CYS A 256 -4.89 10.02 0.86
CA CYS A 256 -6.19 9.38 1.09
C CYS A 256 -6.43 8.22 0.11
N LEU A 257 -5.52 7.26 0.05
CA LEU A 257 -5.56 6.16 -0.93
C LEU A 257 -6.83 5.31 -0.80
N ASP A 258 -7.26 5.01 0.41
CA ASP A 258 -8.44 4.18 0.66
C ASP A 258 -9.72 4.84 0.14
N ARG A 259 -9.87 6.16 0.32
CA ARG A 259 -11.02 6.92 -0.24
C ARG A 259 -11.05 6.82 -1.76
N LEU A 260 -9.91 7.06 -2.41
CA LEU A 260 -9.78 6.94 -3.87
C LEU A 260 -10.15 5.52 -4.32
N LEU A 261 -9.64 4.49 -3.64
CA LEU A 261 -9.90 3.10 -4.00
C LEU A 261 -11.37 2.70 -3.77
N LEU A 262 -11.99 3.16 -2.68
CA LEU A 262 -13.41 2.91 -2.41
C LEU A 262 -14.31 3.52 -3.48
N GLY A 263 -14.07 4.78 -3.87
CA GLY A 263 -14.81 5.41 -4.96
C GLY A 263 -14.58 4.70 -6.30
N TYR A 264 -13.32 4.33 -6.58
CA TYR A 264 -12.95 3.58 -7.78
C TYR A 264 -13.64 2.21 -7.86
N LEU A 265 -13.69 1.46 -6.76
CA LEU A 265 -14.32 0.13 -6.70
C LEU A 265 -15.85 0.20 -6.80
N ARG A 266 -16.49 1.26 -6.29
CA ARG A 266 -17.92 1.50 -6.49
C ARG A 266 -18.23 1.75 -7.97
N LEU A 267 -17.46 2.62 -8.61
CA LEU A 267 -17.62 2.89 -10.04
C LEU A 267 -17.34 1.64 -10.89
N TYR A 268 -16.36 0.83 -10.48
CA TYR A 268 -16.09 -0.47 -11.07
C TYR A 268 -17.33 -1.36 -11.02
N GLU A 269 -17.93 -1.54 -9.84
CA GLU A 269 -19.10 -2.38 -9.63
C GLU A 269 -20.31 -1.89 -10.45
N GLU A 270 -20.60 -0.59 -10.45
CA GLU A 270 -21.65 0.02 -11.25
C GLU A 270 -21.44 -0.23 -12.75
N CYS A 271 -20.20 -0.08 -13.24
CA CYS A 271 -19.88 -0.25 -14.66
C CYS A 271 -19.78 -1.70 -15.10
N CYS A 272 -19.51 -2.64 -14.19
CA CYS A 272 -19.21 -4.04 -14.48
C CYS A 272 -20.36 -5.00 -14.12
N THR A 273 -21.36 -4.54 -13.38
CA THR A 273 -22.53 -5.37 -13.05
C THR A 273 -23.24 -5.83 -14.32
N GLY A 274 -23.44 -7.15 -14.45
CA GLY A 274 -24.09 -7.77 -15.59
C GLY A 274 -23.25 -7.83 -16.87
N LYS A 275 -21.95 -7.50 -16.82
CA LYS A 275 -21.04 -7.58 -17.96
C LYS A 275 -20.15 -8.82 -17.92
N GLU A 276 -19.65 -9.18 -19.10
CA GLU A 276 -18.70 -10.27 -19.25
C GLU A 276 -17.36 -9.94 -18.58
N PRO A 277 -16.66 -10.93 -17.99
CA PRO A 277 -15.38 -10.73 -17.31
C PRO A 277 -14.34 -9.94 -18.11
N GLU A 278 -14.24 -10.16 -19.42
CA GLU A 278 -13.27 -9.45 -20.27
C GLU A 278 -13.61 -7.97 -20.42
N GLU A 279 -14.89 -7.60 -20.50
CA GLU A 279 -15.30 -6.19 -20.52
C GLU A 279 -14.89 -5.48 -19.24
N CYS A 280 -15.06 -6.15 -18.09
CA CYS A 280 -14.67 -5.65 -16.79
C CYS A 280 -13.14 -5.51 -16.67
N ARG A 281 -12.35 -6.44 -17.25
CA ARG A 281 -10.87 -6.31 -17.35
C ARG A 281 -10.46 -5.14 -18.22
N ILE A 282 -11.15 -4.91 -19.35
CA ILE A 282 -10.87 -3.79 -20.24
C ILE A 282 -11.18 -2.47 -19.52
N TRP A 283 -12.31 -2.38 -18.84
CA TRP A 283 -12.69 -1.21 -18.05
C TRP A 283 -11.66 -0.92 -16.96
N LEU A 284 -11.25 -1.93 -16.18
CA LEU A 284 -10.26 -1.79 -15.10
C LEU A 284 -8.94 -1.24 -15.65
N ARG A 285 -8.45 -1.81 -16.77
CA ARG A 285 -7.22 -1.35 -17.42
C ARG A 285 -7.33 0.10 -17.90
N ARG A 286 -8.38 0.45 -18.65
CA ARG A 286 -8.54 1.80 -19.21
C ARG A 286 -8.68 2.87 -18.13
N SER A 287 -9.57 2.66 -17.17
CA SER A 287 -9.80 3.59 -16.07
C SER A 287 -8.55 3.76 -15.19
N SER A 288 -7.83 2.68 -14.91
CA SER A 288 -6.57 2.74 -14.15
C SER A 288 -5.50 3.54 -14.89
N ARG A 289 -5.38 3.37 -16.21
CA ARG A 289 -4.44 4.12 -17.04
C ARG A 289 -4.76 5.60 -17.08
N PHE A 290 -6.04 5.95 -17.23
CA PHE A 290 -6.48 7.33 -17.16
C PHE A 290 -6.10 7.95 -15.81
N LEU A 291 -6.50 7.30 -14.71
CA LEU A 291 -6.24 7.79 -13.36
C LEU A 291 -4.74 7.89 -13.05
N ASP A 292 -3.94 6.92 -13.51
CA ASP A 292 -2.48 6.94 -13.36
C ASP A 292 -1.85 8.16 -14.07
N GLY A 293 -2.25 8.42 -15.33
CA GLY A 293 -1.77 9.58 -16.08
C GLY A 293 -2.20 10.90 -15.44
N TYR A 294 -3.46 10.99 -14.99
CA TYR A 294 -3.98 12.16 -14.30
C TYR A 294 -3.20 12.51 -13.02
N LEU A 295 -2.85 11.49 -12.23
CA LEU A 295 -2.07 11.63 -11.00
C LEU A 295 -0.57 11.87 -11.28
N GLU A 296 -0.04 11.33 -12.37
CA GLU A 296 1.32 11.58 -12.84
C GLU A 296 1.53 13.04 -13.25
N GLU A 297 0.60 13.65 -13.98
CA GLU A 297 0.63 15.08 -14.33
C GLU A 297 0.68 15.99 -13.09
N ARG A 298 0.11 15.51 -11.98
CA ARG A 298 0.10 16.18 -10.67
C ARG A 298 1.26 15.78 -9.77
N LYS A 299 2.19 14.98 -10.28
CA LYS A 299 3.37 14.48 -9.57
C LYS A 299 3.03 13.74 -8.26
N ASN A 300 1.87 13.08 -8.20
CA ASN A 300 1.44 12.35 -7.00
C ASN A 300 1.66 10.84 -7.15
N ALA A 301 2.82 10.35 -6.71
CA ALA A 301 3.12 8.91 -6.75
C ALA A 301 2.32 8.10 -5.71
N SER A 302 1.85 8.73 -4.64
CA SER A 302 1.20 8.07 -3.49
C SER A 302 -0.19 7.52 -3.85
N LEU A 303 -0.95 8.25 -4.66
CA LEU A 303 -2.28 7.82 -5.12
C LEU A 303 -2.24 6.91 -6.36
N ARG A 304 -1.11 6.82 -7.08
CA ARG A 304 -0.96 5.92 -8.25
C ARG A 304 -0.98 4.45 -7.81
N LEU A 305 -2.14 3.79 -7.93
CA LEU A 305 -2.41 2.44 -7.38
C LEU A 305 -1.43 1.37 -7.84
N PHE A 306 -1.19 1.28 -9.15
CA PHE A 306 -0.37 0.22 -9.76
C PHE A 306 1.10 0.60 -9.90
N TYR A 307 1.46 1.86 -9.61
CA TYR A 307 2.82 2.36 -9.74
C TYR A 307 3.75 1.76 -8.68
N PHE A 308 4.97 1.40 -9.09
CA PHE A 308 6.09 1.12 -8.20
C PHE A 308 7.40 1.43 -8.87
N LYS A 309 8.44 1.65 -8.05
CA LYS A 309 9.75 2.15 -8.51
C LYS A 309 10.39 1.29 -9.61
N ALA A 310 10.19 -0.02 -9.59
CA ALA A 310 10.72 -0.90 -10.64
C ALA A 310 10.01 -0.77 -12.00
N LEU A 311 8.86 -0.06 -12.06
CA LEU A 311 8.21 0.38 -13.31
C LEU A 311 8.64 1.79 -13.75
N LYS A 312 9.51 2.49 -12.99
CA LYS A 312 10.06 3.79 -13.41
C LYS A 312 10.96 3.56 -14.63
N TYR A 313 10.53 4.03 -15.80
CA TYR A 313 11.45 4.31 -16.91
C TYR A 313 12.36 5.44 -16.47
N TRP A 314 13.65 5.35 -16.79
CA TRP A 314 14.66 6.29 -16.33
C TRP A 314 14.31 7.75 -16.71
N GLU A 315 13.97 8.57 -15.71
CA GLU A 315 13.96 10.04 -15.76
C GLU A 315 15.23 10.64 -15.12
N GLU A 316 16.35 9.92 -15.16
CA GLU A 316 17.62 10.42 -14.61
C GLU A 316 18.72 10.28 -15.67
N ALA A 317 18.70 11.23 -16.61
CA ALA A 317 19.84 11.66 -17.39
C ALA A 317 19.64 13.14 -17.79
N GLU A 318 19.59 14.03 -16.79
CA GLU A 318 20.11 15.40 -16.89
C GLU A 318 20.85 15.75 -15.60
#